data_AF-A0A7W0H7P4-F1
#
_entry.id   AF-A0A7W0H7P4-F1
#
_cell.length_a   1.000
_cell.length_b   1.000
_cell.length_c   1.000
_cell.angle_alpha   90.00
_cell.angle_beta   90.00
_cell.angle_gamma   90.00
#
_symmetry.space_group_name_H-M   'P 1'
#
loop_
_entity.id
_entity.type
_entity.pdbx_description
1 polymer ?
#
loop_
_entity_poly.entity_id
_entity_poly.type
_entity_poly.pdbx_seq_one_letter_code
_entity_poly.pdbx_strand_id
1 'polypeptide(L)'
;AFLLLGATLRGEHLLPQSAPRDAWWAWVYLVVFGSVVAFTAYVWLLQAASISLVATYAYVNPVVAVFLGWLILSEPVTLSIWIGGAVVVAAVAIVVSSERRVSTAAA
;
A
#
# COMPACT_ATOMS: atom_id res chain seq x y z
N ALA A 1 -14.13 14.28 11.13
CA ALA A 1 -15.37 14.97 11.55
C ALA A 1 -16.50 14.79 10.53
N PHE A 2 -16.34 15.23 9.27
CA PHE A 2 -17.38 15.11 8.24
C PHE A 2 -17.86 13.67 7.96
N LEU A 3 -16.92 12.71 7.93
CA LEU A 3 -17.25 11.29 7.72
C LEU A 3 -18.06 10.69 8.87
N LEU A 4 -17.71 11.05 10.12
CA LEU A 4 -18.43 10.58 11.31
C LEU A 4 -19.83 11.19 11.39
N LEU A 5 -19.95 12.49 11.08
CA LEU A 5 -21.24 13.19 10.99
C LEU A 5 -22.12 12.56 9.89
N GLY A 6 -21.56 12.31 8.71
CA GLY A 6 -22.26 11.67 7.60
C GLY A 6 -22.72 10.24 7.91
N ALA A 7 -21.91 9.46 8.61
CA ALA A 7 -22.27 8.12 9.06
C ALA A 7 -23.43 8.15 10.09
N THR A 8 -23.38 9.07 11.07
CA THR A 8 -24.48 9.25 12.02
C THR A 8 -25.78 9.73 11.36
N LEU A 9 -25.69 10.59 10.34
CA LEU A 9 -26.86 11.06 9.58
C LEU A 9 -27.49 9.98 8.69
N ARG A 10 -26.71 8.97 8.27
CA ARG A 10 -27.21 7.79 7.54
C ARG A 10 -27.69 6.66 8.44
N GLY A 11 -27.63 6.82 9.77
CA GLY A 11 -27.98 5.76 10.72
C GLY A 11 -26.97 4.61 10.74
N GLU A 12 -25.75 4.83 10.22
CA GLU A 12 -24.69 3.83 10.24
C GLU A 12 -24.13 3.75 11.67
N HIS A 13 -24.29 2.57 12.30
CA HIS A 13 -23.69 2.32 13.60
C HIS A 13 -22.16 2.34 13.46
N LEU A 14 -21.53 3.36 14.05
CA LEU A 14 -20.08 3.59 14.02
C LEU A 14 -19.26 2.43 14.60
N LEU A 15 -19.90 1.61 15.44
CA LEU A 15 -19.36 0.38 15.97
C LEU A 15 -20.38 -0.72 15.64
N PRO A 16 -20.06 -1.67 14.75
CA PRO A 16 -20.87 -2.87 14.60
C PRO A 16 -20.80 -3.59 15.94
N GLN A 17 -21.85 -3.50 16.74
CA GLN A 17 -21.91 -4.16 18.06
C GLN A 17 -21.78 -5.70 17.93
N SER A 18 -21.93 -6.21 16.71
CA SER A 18 -21.75 -7.61 16.31
C SER A 18 -20.55 -7.84 15.38
N ALA A 19 -19.52 -6.98 15.41
CA ALA A 19 -18.33 -7.19 14.58
C ALA A 19 -17.70 -8.57 14.89
N PRO A 20 -17.37 -9.39 13.87
CA PRO A 20 -16.67 -10.65 14.06
C PRO A 20 -15.35 -10.40 14.81
N ARG A 21 -14.92 -11.36 15.64
CA ARG A 21 -13.65 -11.24 16.39
C ARG A 21 -12.45 -11.00 15.46
N ASP A 22 -12.50 -11.56 14.26
CA ASP A 22 -11.44 -11.41 13.25
C ASP A 22 -11.34 -9.97 12.73
N ALA A 23 -12.43 -9.21 12.72
CA ALA A 23 -12.42 -7.80 12.33
C ALA A 23 -11.63 -6.94 13.32
N TRP A 24 -11.69 -7.27 14.62
CA TRP A 24 -10.88 -6.60 15.64
C TRP A 24 -9.39 -6.89 15.47
N TRP A 25 -9.03 -8.13 15.15
CA TRP A 25 -7.63 -8.48 14.88
C TRP A 25 -7.10 -7.82 13.62
N ALA A 26 -7.88 -7.81 12.54
CA ALA A 26 -7.55 -7.08 11.32
C ALA A 26 -7.38 -5.58 11.58
N TRP A 27 -8.26 -4.98 12.38
CA TRP A 27 -8.17 -3.57 12.75
C TRP A 27 -6.90 -3.27 13.56
N VAL A 28 -6.59 -4.06 14.59
CA VAL A 28 -5.35 -3.92 15.37
C VAL A 28 -4.12 -4.07 14.47
N TYR A 29 -4.12 -5.06 13.58
CA TYR A 29 -3.04 -5.26 12.62
C TYR A 29 -2.83 -4.03 11.72
N LEU A 30 -3.89 -3.48 11.14
CA LEU A 30 -3.79 -2.30 10.28
C LEU A 30 -3.37 -1.04 11.04
N VAL A 31 -3.84 -0.86 12.28
CA VAL A 31 -3.43 0.28 13.13
C VAL A 31 -1.94 0.18 13.47
N VAL A 32 -1.47 -0.98 13.92
CA VAL A 32 -0.09 -1.15 14.36
C VAL A 32 0.86 -1.21 13.17
N PHE A 33 0.67 -2.16 12.26
CA PHE A 33 1.60 -2.39 11.15
C PHE A 33 1.33 -1.47 9.96
N GLY A 34 0.07 -1.39 9.53
CA GLY A 34 -0.32 -0.61 8.35
C GLY A 34 -0.23 0.91 8.53
N SER A 35 -0.30 1.39 9.79
CA SER A 35 -0.26 2.81 10.10
C SER A 35 0.96 3.19 10.93
N VAL A 36 1.02 2.82 12.22
CA VAL A 36 2.10 3.31 13.10
C VAL A 36 3.47 2.92 12.58
N VAL A 37 3.73 1.62 12.41
CA VAL A 37 5.05 1.14 11.96
C VAL A 37 5.36 1.61 10.54
N ALA A 38 4.43 1.42 9.59
CA ALA A 38 4.65 1.80 8.19
C ALA A 38 4.90 3.31 8.03
N PHE A 39 4.11 4.16 8.69
CA PHE A 39 4.25 5.61 8.58
C PHE A 39 5.50 6.12 9.29
N THR A 40 5.84 5.58 10.47
CA THR A 40 7.09 5.92 11.14
C THR A 40 8.30 5.53 10.28
N ALA A 41 8.30 4.33 9.68
CA ALA A 41 9.36 3.90 8.77
C ALA A 41 9.44 4.80 7.53
N TYR A 42 8.30 5.19 6.95
CA TYR A 42 8.24 6.09 5.80
C TYR A 42 8.85 7.47 6.12
N VAL A 43 8.45 8.08 7.24
CA VAL A 43 8.98 9.38 7.68
C VAL A 43 10.47 9.30 8.02
N TRP A 44 10.91 8.20 8.62
CA TRP A 44 12.33 7.94 8.85
C TRP A 44 13.11 7.82 7.53
N LEU A 45 12.56 7.09 6.55
CA LEU A 45 13.21 6.89 5.26
C LEU A 45 13.32 8.19 4.45
N LEU A 46 12.33 9.09 4.57
CA LEU A 46 12.39 10.44 3.98
C LEU A 46 13.53 11.29 4.56
N GLN A 47 13.96 11.01 5.79
CA GLN A 47 15.10 11.68 6.42
C GLN A 47 16.44 10.99 6.09
N ALA A 48 16.41 9.67 5.87
CA ALA A 48 17.61 8.86 5.66
C ALA A 48 18.00 8.65 4.19
N ALA A 49 17.06 8.80 3.25
CA ALA A 49 17.25 8.54 1.82
C ALA A 49 16.62 9.64 0.95
N SER A 50 16.96 9.64 -0.35
CA SER A 50 16.40 10.59 -1.30
C SER A 50 14.89 10.37 -1.50
N ILE A 51 14.15 11.47 -1.66
CA ILE A 51 12.69 11.43 -1.86
C ILE A 51 12.31 10.55 -3.06
N SER A 52 13.08 10.60 -4.15
CA SER A 52 12.87 9.72 -5.32
C SER A 52 12.96 8.24 -4.95
N LEU A 53 13.99 7.83 -4.20
CA LEU A 53 14.13 6.44 -3.76
C LEU A 53 12.96 6.03 -2.86
N VAL A 54 12.60 6.89 -1.91
CA VAL A 54 11.47 6.64 -1.03
C VAL A 54 10.19 6.48 -1.84
N ALA A 55 9.92 7.35 -2.82
CA ALA A 55 8.73 7.30 -3.68
C ALA A 55 8.61 6.00 -4.49
N THR A 56 9.75 5.35 -4.81
CA THR A 56 9.72 4.06 -5.52
C THR A 56 9.01 2.94 -4.76
N TYR A 57 8.83 3.06 -3.43
CA TYR A 57 8.11 2.07 -2.62
C TYR A 57 6.68 1.82 -3.13
N ALA A 58 6.01 2.87 -3.63
CA ALA A 58 4.64 2.79 -4.11
C ALA A 58 4.52 1.85 -5.32
N TYR A 59 5.61 1.71 -6.08
CA TYR A 59 5.72 0.83 -7.23
C TYR A 59 6.03 -0.63 -6.85
N VAL A 60 6.69 -0.84 -5.72
CA VAL A 60 7.02 -2.17 -5.21
C VAL A 60 5.81 -2.81 -4.50
N ASN A 61 4.96 -2.00 -3.86
CA ASN A 61 3.81 -2.48 -3.09
C ASN A 61 2.88 -3.47 -3.84
N PRO A 62 2.46 -3.24 -5.10
CA PRO A 62 1.60 -4.19 -5.81
C PRO A 62 2.26 -5.55 -6.03
N VAL A 63 3.57 -5.57 -6.31
CA VAL A 63 4.33 -6.81 -6.51
C VAL A 63 4.38 -7.60 -5.20
N VAL A 64 4.68 -6.91 -4.10
CA VAL A 64 4.69 -7.52 -2.75
C VAL A 64 3.31 -8.03 -2.36
N ALA A 65 2.25 -7.27 -2.64
CA ALA A 65 0.88 -7.67 -2.32
C ALA A 65 0.47 -8.95 -3.05
N VAL A 66 0.72 -9.05 -4.36
CA VAL A 66 0.43 -10.27 -5.15
C VAL A 66 1.26 -11.45 -4.65
N PHE A 67 2.55 -11.23 -4.37
CA PHE A 67 3.43 -12.28 -3.87
C PHE A 67 2.96 -12.82 -2.52
N LEU A 68 2.59 -11.95 -1.57
CA LEU A 68 2.09 -12.36 -0.26
C LEU A 68 0.70 -13.00 -0.34
N GLY A 69 -0.19 -12.54 -1.21
CA GLY A 69 -1.49 -13.17 -1.45
C GLY A 69 -1.34 -14.60 -1.98
N TRP A 70 -0.44 -14.81 -2.93
CA TRP A 70 -0.10 -16.14 -3.42
C TRP A 70 0.57 -17.02 -2.33
N LEU A 71 1.54 -16.48 -1.60
CA LEU A 71 2.35 -17.25 -0.66
C LEU A 71 1.59 -17.60 0.63
N ILE A 72 0.85 -16.65 1.21
CA ILE A 72 0.23 -16.78 2.54
C ILE A 72 -1.23 -17.21 2.42
N LEU A 73 -1.97 -16.61 1.49
CA LEU A 73 -3.40 -16.89 1.30
C LEU A 73 -3.66 -17.98 0.25
N SER A 74 -2.61 -18.51 -0.39
CA SER A 74 -2.72 -19.48 -1.49
C SER A 74 -3.62 -19.00 -2.63
N GLU A 75 -3.68 -17.68 -2.85
CA GLU A 75 -4.52 -17.11 -3.91
C GLU A 75 -3.99 -17.54 -5.30
N PRO A 76 -4.86 -18.07 -6.17
CA PRO A 76 -4.45 -18.49 -7.50
C PRO A 76 -4.07 -17.27 -8.35
N VAL A 77 -2.83 -17.26 -8.84
CA VAL A 77 -2.34 -16.21 -9.75
C VAL A 77 -2.88 -16.47 -11.16
N THR A 78 -4.08 -15.93 -11.41
CA THR A 78 -4.77 -16.05 -12.70
C THR A 78 -4.07 -15.25 -13.80
N LEU A 79 -4.44 -15.51 -15.06
CA LEU A 79 -3.89 -14.78 -16.21
C LEU A 79 -4.12 -13.26 -16.10
N SER A 80 -5.25 -12.83 -15.52
CA SER A 80 -5.55 -11.42 -15.27
C SER A 80 -4.55 -10.78 -14.30
N ILE A 81 -4.13 -11.51 -13.25
CA ILE A 81 -3.12 -11.04 -12.30
C ILE A 81 -1.75 -10.96 -12.98
N TRP A 82 -1.41 -11.92 -13.85
CA TRP A 82 -0.18 -11.86 -14.66
C TRP A 82 -0.14 -10.65 -15.59
N ILE A 83 -1.24 -10.38 -16.31
CA ILE A 83 -1.34 -9.22 -17.20
C ILE A 83 -1.27 -7.92 -16.40
N GLY A 84 -2.04 -7.80 -15.31
CA GLY A 84 -2.01 -6.63 -14.43
C GLY A 84 -0.63 -6.41 -13.81
N GLY A 85 0.01 -7.48 -13.35
CA GLY A 85 1.38 -7.46 -12.81
C GLY A 85 2.41 -7.01 -13.84
N ALA A 86 2.33 -7.51 -15.08
CA ALA A 86 3.20 -7.07 -16.17
C ALA A 86 3.02 -5.57 -16.48
N VAL A 87 1.78 -5.07 -16.48
CA VAL A 87 1.49 -3.64 -16.67
C VAL A 87 2.09 -2.80 -15.54
N VAL A 88 1.92 -3.23 -14.28
CA VAL A 88 2.51 -2.53 -13.14
C VAL A 88 4.04 -2.52 -13.25
N VAL A 89 4.69 -3.67 -13.46
CA VAL A 89 6.15 -3.77 -13.59
C VAL A 89 6.67 -2.89 -14.74
N ALA A 90 5.98 -2.87 -15.89
CA ALA A 90 6.32 -2.00 -17.00
C ALA A 90 6.23 -0.51 -16.61
N ALA A 91 5.18 -0.10 -15.91
CA ALA A 91 5.04 1.26 -15.40
C ALA A 91 6.18 1.62 -14.41
N VAL A 92 6.52 0.71 -13.48
CA VAL A 92 7.65 0.88 -12.55
C VAL A 92 8.95 1.10 -13.33
N ALA A 93 9.22 0.24 -14.32
CA ALA A 93 10.44 0.30 -15.11
C ALA A 93 10.56 1.64 -15.86
N ILE A 94 9.45 2.13 -16.43
CA ILE A 94 9.42 3.44 -17.11
C ILE A 94 9.76 4.56 -16.12
N VAL A 95 9.10 4.62 -14.95
CA VAL A 95 9.33 5.68 -13.96
C VAL A 95 10.76 5.64 -13.42
N VAL A 96 11.26 4.48 -13.01
CA VAL A 96 12.62 4.36 -12.48
C VAL A 96 13.65 4.75 -13.56
N SER A 97 13.38 4.43 -14.84
CA SER A 97 14.28 4.80 -15.93
C SER A 97 14.26 6.31 -16.25
N SER A 98 13.14 7.01 -16.05
CA SER A 98 13.05 8.45 -16.30
C SER A 98 13.77 9.26 -15.21
N GLU A 99 13.60 8.88 -13.94
CA GLU A 99 14.27 9.55 -12.82
C GLU A 99 15.80 9.41 -12.87
N ARG A 100 16.31 8.25 -13.33
CA ARG A 100 17.75 8.05 -13.55
C ARG A 100 18.32 9.00 -14.62
N ARG A 101 17.60 9.20 -15.73
CA ARG A 101 18.05 10.09 -16.82
C ARG A 101 18.12 11.54 -16.39
N VAL A 102 17.14 12.02 -15.62
CA VAL A 102 17.14 13.39 -15.09
C VAL A 102 18.33 13.62 -14.15
N SER A 103 18.66 12.63 -13.31
CA SER A 103 19.79 12.71 -12.39
C SER A 103 21.15 12.74 -13.13
N THR A 104 21.30 11.99 -14.22
CA THR A 104 22.54 12.01 -15.04
C THR A 104 22.68 13.26 -15.90
N ALA A 105 21.58 13.87 -16.36
CA ALA A 105 21.63 15.09 -17.18
C ALA A 105 21.90 16.38 -16.36
N ALA A 106 21.68 16.34 -15.04
CA ALA A 106 21.93 17.45 -14.12
C ALA A 106 23.31 17.39 -13.43
N ALA A 107 24.10 16.35 -13.68
CA ALA A 107 25.47 16.16 -13.17
C ALA A 107 26.50 16.45 -14.27
#